data_AF-A0A250IDR4-F1
#
_entry.id   AF-A0A250IDR4-F1
#
_cell.length_a   1.000
_cell.length_b   1.000
_cell.length_c   1.000
_cell.angle_alpha   90.00
_cell.angle_beta   90.00
_cell.angle_gamma   90.00
#
_symmetry.space_group_name_H-M   'P 1'
#
loop_
_entity.id
_entity.type
_entity.pdbx_description
1 polymer ?
#
loop_
_entity_poly.entity_id
_entity_poly.type
_entity_poly.pdbx_seq_one_letter_code
_entity_poly.pdbx_strand_id
1 'polypeptide(L)'
;MRRLHPWAVLALSTLLTACYAMDSATSSCQHNPAYCTAVVGEETVVPTVRGGAEIASLNAIRQLLAPDTRARVERELVECAEWADTEVNRLRFGGNKPSRQQCQELLYVDPCGEKVTRAMQLGTEKHLLALQCTQEKLGALIPGRFSLEPRYRYDKQQGGRRLIPEHEARALLRRGCGEELRGTLRPDVVIHSGNPLEVQAVYDFKFPCPLNNEPSWKTYTEGPYKGSIQGDVYAESLESEAALIAPNWGVRQRVFP
;
A
#
# COMPACT_ATOMS: atom_id res chain seq x y z
N MET A 1 51.12 -23.02 -16.88
CA MET A 1 50.20 -21.99 -17.43
C MET A 1 49.03 -22.70 -18.11
N ARG A 2 47.77 -22.28 -17.86
CA ARG A 2 46.55 -22.63 -18.65
C ARG A 2 46.15 -24.13 -18.69
N ARG A 3 44.86 -24.53 -18.79
CA ARG A 3 43.55 -23.88 -18.53
C ARG A 3 42.48 -24.99 -18.39
N LEU A 4 41.58 -24.82 -17.42
CA LEU A 4 40.12 -25.04 -17.49
C LEU A 4 39.52 -26.36 -18.07
N HIS A 5 38.84 -27.08 -17.15
CA HIS A 5 37.52 -27.71 -17.32
C HIS A 5 36.49 -26.82 -18.08
N PRO A 6 35.45 -27.37 -18.74
CA PRO A 6 34.25 -27.74 -17.98
C PRO A 6 33.46 -28.96 -18.45
N TRP A 7 32.74 -29.56 -17.48
CA TRP A 7 31.62 -30.45 -17.72
C TRP A 7 30.38 -29.65 -18.13
N ALA A 8 29.50 -30.26 -18.93
CA ALA A 8 28.19 -29.69 -19.23
C ALA A 8 27.28 -29.77 -17.99
N VAL A 9 26.71 -28.63 -17.59
CA VAL A 9 25.58 -28.59 -16.65
C VAL A 9 24.37 -28.06 -17.40
N LEU A 10 23.39 -28.93 -17.59
CA LEU A 10 22.07 -28.56 -18.12
C LEU A 10 21.33 -27.73 -17.07
N ALA A 11 21.31 -26.41 -17.25
CA ALA A 11 20.41 -25.54 -16.52
C ALA A 11 19.01 -25.61 -17.15
N LEU A 12 18.04 -26.21 -16.44
CA LEU A 12 16.63 -26.04 -16.78
C LEU A 12 16.23 -24.58 -16.51
N SER A 13 16.12 -23.78 -17.58
CA SER A 13 15.50 -22.46 -17.52
C SER A 13 13.99 -22.60 -17.34
N THR A 14 13.52 -22.74 -16.10
CA THR A 14 12.11 -22.50 -15.76
C THR A 14 11.79 -21.03 -15.93
N LEU A 15 11.33 -20.67 -17.12
CA LEU A 15 10.76 -19.35 -17.43
C LEU A 15 9.51 -19.12 -16.56
N LEU A 16 9.64 -18.25 -15.56
CA LEU A 16 8.51 -17.72 -14.79
C LEU A 16 8.24 -16.29 -15.24
N THR A 17 7.40 -16.17 -16.25
CA THR A 17 6.87 -14.90 -16.75
C THR A 17 5.85 -14.31 -15.76
N ALA A 18 5.84 -12.99 -15.61
CA ALA A 18 5.00 -12.31 -14.64
C ALA A 18 4.74 -10.84 -15.08
N CYS A 19 3.67 -10.19 -14.58
CA CYS A 19 3.33 -8.76 -14.76
C CYS A 19 2.10 -8.41 -13.87
N TYR A 20 2.15 -7.40 -12.97
CA TYR A 20 1.12 -7.28 -11.89
C TYR A 20 0.61 -5.91 -11.45
N ALA A 21 -0.66 -5.97 -11.03
CA ALA A 21 -1.45 -4.92 -10.41
C ALA A 21 -0.82 -4.41 -9.09
N MET A 22 -0.04 -3.33 -9.21
CA MET A 22 0.44 -2.52 -8.10
C MET A 22 -0.47 -1.31 -7.88
N ASP A 23 -1.22 -1.34 -6.78
CA ASP A 23 -2.06 -0.23 -6.28
C ASP A 23 -1.45 0.49 -5.08
N SER A 24 -0.54 -0.18 -4.37
CA SER A 24 0.12 0.29 -3.15
C SER A 24 1.60 -0.15 -3.15
N ALA A 25 2.50 0.69 -2.64
CA ALA A 25 3.92 0.62 -2.98
C ALA A 25 4.72 -0.43 -2.18
N THR A 26 4.21 -0.90 -1.04
CA THR A 26 4.83 -1.98 -0.23
C THR A 26 4.66 -3.37 -0.84
N SER A 27 3.65 -3.53 -1.70
CA SER A 27 3.32 -4.78 -2.37
C SER A 27 4.56 -5.36 -3.06
N SER A 28 5.34 -4.51 -3.74
CA SER A 28 6.61 -4.87 -4.38
C SER A 28 7.61 -5.56 -3.44
N CYS A 29 7.75 -5.09 -2.20
CA CYS A 29 8.63 -5.71 -1.18
C CYS A 29 8.16 -7.11 -0.77
N GLN A 30 6.85 -7.35 -0.69
CA GLN A 30 6.32 -8.68 -0.37
C GLN A 30 6.48 -9.69 -1.52
N HIS A 31 6.56 -9.23 -2.78
CA HIS A 31 6.65 -10.10 -3.95
C HIS A 31 8.09 -10.55 -4.25
N ASN A 32 9.09 -9.71 -3.97
CA ASN A 32 10.48 -10.03 -4.28
C ASN A 32 11.43 -9.41 -3.22
N PRO A 33 12.22 -10.24 -2.48
CA PRO A 33 13.14 -9.76 -1.46
C PRO A 33 14.17 -8.72 -1.92
N ALA A 34 14.46 -8.62 -3.22
CA ALA A 34 15.38 -7.62 -3.77
C ALA A 34 14.88 -6.16 -3.63
N TYR A 35 13.58 -5.95 -3.40
CA TYR A 35 13.01 -4.64 -3.10
C TYR A 35 13.16 -4.26 -1.61
N CYS A 36 13.47 -5.23 -0.74
CA CYS A 36 13.79 -4.97 0.65
C CYS A 36 15.27 -4.59 0.75
N THR A 37 15.60 -3.30 0.78
CA THR A 37 16.90 -2.92 1.37
C THR A 37 16.88 -3.34 2.83
N ALA A 38 17.84 -4.18 3.23
CA ALA A 38 17.96 -4.67 4.59
C ALA A 38 18.26 -3.50 5.55
N VAL A 39 17.21 -2.97 6.17
CA VAL A 39 17.34 -2.14 7.37
C VAL A 39 17.66 -3.11 8.51
N VAL A 40 18.89 -3.06 9.00
CA VAL A 40 19.30 -3.84 10.17
C VAL A 40 18.56 -3.29 11.38
N GLY A 41 17.54 -4.02 11.83
CA GLY A 41 16.67 -3.65 12.95
C GLY A 41 15.89 -4.88 13.42
N GLU A 42 16.23 -5.32 14.63
CA GLU A 42 15.73 -6.43 15.43
C GLU A 42 14.27 -6.91 15.18
N GLU A 43 14.06 -8.24 15.21
CA GLU A 43 12.73 -8.85 15.14
C GLU A 43 11.86 -8.44 16.35
N THR A 44 11.00 -7.44 16.19
CA THR A 44 9.97 -7.12 17.17
C THR A 44 8.79 -8.07 17.03
N VAL A 45 8.75 -9.08 17.90
CA VAL A 45 7.61 -9.99 18.07
C VAL A 45 6.37 -9.17 18.47
N VAL A 46 5.43 -9.02 17.52
CA VAL A 46 4.15 -8.34 17.76
C VAL A 46 3.36 -9.10 18.84
N PRO A 47 2.94 -8.45 19.95
CA PRO A 47 2.17 -9.12 20.99
C PRO A 47 0.83 -9.61 20.46
N THR A 48 0.55 -10.91 20.61
CA THR A 48 -0.78 -11.45 20.34
C THR A 48 -1.74 -11.03 21.46
N VAL A 49 -2.47 -9.93 21.25
CA VAL A 49 -3.53 -9.49 22.17
C VAL A 49 -4.66 -10.52 22.15
N ARG A 50 -4.76 -11.33 23.21
CA ARG A 50 -5.90 -12.24 23.43
C ARG A 50 -7.01 -11.53 24.18
N GLY A 51 -8.22 -11.61 23.63
CA GLY A 51 -9.45 -11.78 24.42
C GLY A 51 -10.06 -10.51 25.03
N GLY A 52 -10.98 -9.90 24.28
CA GLY A 52 -11.91 -8.90 24.79
C GLY A 52 -13.00 -8.63 23.75
N ALA A 53 -14.09 -9.40 23.79
CA ALA A 53 -15.25 -9.13 22.94
C ALA A 53 -16.07 -7.99 23.56
N GLU A 54 -15.64 -6.75 23.34
CA GLU A 54 -16.46 -5.59 23.66
C GLU A 54 -17.69 -5.57 22.74
N ILE A 55 -18.88 -5.67 23.33
CA ILE A 55 -20.13 -5.40 22.62
C ILE A 55 -20.21 -3.88 22.44
N ALA A 56 -19.57 -3.37 21.39
CA ALA A 56 -19.66 -1.98 20.99
C ALA A 56 -21.14 -1.64 20.74
N SER A 57 -21.67 -0.67 21.49
CA SER A 57 -23.03 -0.19 21.29
C SER A 57 -23.22 0.29 19.85
N LEU A 58 -24.41 0.05 19.26
CA LEU A 58 -24.76 0.49 17.91
C LEU A 58 -24.56 2.00 17.71
N ASN A 59 -24.64 2.79 18.79
CA ASN A 59 -24.34 4.23 18.77
C ASN A 59 -22.84 4.53 18.67
N ALA A 60 -21.96 3.72 19.27
CA ALA A 60 -20.51 3.89 19.21
C ALA A 60 -19.96 3.60 17.80
N ILE A 61 -20.57 2.65 17.09
CA ILE A 61 -20.23 2.32 15.68
C ILE A 61 -20.37 3.55 14.76
N ARG A 62 -21.40 4.39 14.98
CA ARG A 62 -21.61 5.64 14.21
C ARG A 62 -20.74 6.81 14.63
N GLN A 63 -20.06 6.76 15.78
CA GLN A 63 -19.34 7.92 16.35
C GLN A 63 -17.92 8.11 15.82
N LEU A 64 -17.32 7.11 15.17
CA LEU A 64 -15.91 7.16 14.74
C LEU A 64 -15.63 8.22 13.65
N LEU A 65 -16.61 8.49 12.78
CA LEU A 65 -16.57 9.61 11.83
C LEU A 65 -17.34 10.85 12.30
N ALA A 66 -17.47 11.05 13.62
CA ALA A 66 -17.72 12.40 14.13
C ALA A 66 -16.63 13.35 13.58
N PRO A 67 -16.99 14.57 13.11
CA PRO A 67 -16.05 15.46 12.40
C PRO A 67 -14.72 15.68 13.12
N ASP A 68 -14.73 15.80 14.45
CA ASP A 68 -13.52 15.97 15.26
C ASP A 68 -12.61 14.73 15.25
N THR A 69 -13.17 13.53 15.38
CA THR A 69 -12.42 12.27 15.33
C THR A 69 -11.82 12.06 13.95
N ARG A 70 -12.60 12.35 12.90
CA ARG A 70 -12.13 12.32 11.52
C ARG A 70 -10.97 13.30 11.29
N ALA A 71 -11.12 14.55 11.70
CA ALA A 71 -10.08 15.57 11.55
C ALA A 71 -8.80 15.23 12.33
N ARG A 72 -8.90 14.49 13.44
CA ARG A 72 -7.73 13.93 14.15
C ARG A 72 -7.07 12.81 13.35
N VAL A 73 -7.84 11.81 12.89
CA VAL A 73 -7.31 10.72 12.05
C VAL A 73 -6.59 11.26 10.81
N GLU A 74 -7.23 12.18 10.08
CA GLU A 74 -6.63 12.80 8.89
C GLU A 74 -5.36 13.59 9.22
N ARG A 75 -5.28 14.24 10.40
CA ARG A 75 -4.06 14.92 10.86
C ARG A 75 -2.92 13.93 11.13
N GLU A 76 -3.19 12.85 11.86
CA GLU A 76 -2.16 11.82 12.14
C GLU A 76 -1.64 11.21 10.84
N LEU A 77 -2.52 10.93 9.87
CA LEU A 77 -2.14 10.41 8.55
C LEU A 77 -1.26 11.39 7.77
N VAL A 78 -1.61 12.67 7.75
CA VAL A 78 -0.80 13.71 7.09
C VAL A 78 0.57 13.85 7.75
N GLU A 79 0.64 13.86 9.08
CA GLU A 79 1.90 13.89 9.83
C GLU A 79 2.79 12.67 9.51
N CYS A 80 2.20 11.48 9.38
CA CYS A 80 2.94 10.28 8.97
C CYS A 80 3.48 10.36 7.54
N ALA A 81 2.72 10.91 6.60
CA ALA A 81 3.20 11.14 5.24
C ALA A 81 4.34 12.17 5.21
N GLU A 82 4.18 13.29 5.92
CA GLU A 82 5.18 14.36 6.08
C GLU A 82 6.50 13.85 6.68
N TRP A 83 6.40 13.09 7.77
CA TRP A 83 7.55 12.47 8.43
C TRP A 83 8.27 11.50 7.49
N ALA A 84 7.53 10.59 6.84
CA ALA A 84 8.11 9.60 5.95
C ALA A 84 8.79 10.23 4.71
N ASP A 85 8.18 11.25 4.09
CA ASP A 85 8.83 12.00 2.99
C ASP A 85 10.12 12.67 3.46
N THR A 86 10.07 13.33 4.63
CA THR A 86 11.22 14.01 5.21
C THR A 86 12.35 13.04 5.52
N GLU A 87 12.06 11.92 6.18
CA GLU A 87 13.08 10.96 6.63
C GLU A 87 13.74 10.20 5.46
N VAL A 88 12.97 9.75 4.47
CA VAL A 88 13.55 9.12 3.27
C VAL A 88 14.37 10.13 2.46
N ASN A 89 13.89 11.37 2.28
CA ASN A 89 14.67 12.41 1.59
C ASN A 89 15.94 12.78 2.38
N ARG A 90 15.91 12.76 3.72
CA ARG A 90 17.08 12.92 4.59
C ARG A 90 18.11 11.81 4.35
N LEU A 91 17.68 10.55 4.40
CA LEU A 91 18.54 9.38 4.24
C LEU A 91 19.11 9.22 2.83
N ARG A 92 18.33 9.53 1.78
CA ARG A 92 18.72 9.30 0.38
C ARG A 92 19.39 10.49 -0.30
N PHE A 93 19.13 11.72 0.14
CA PHE A 93 19.58 12.95 -0.52
C PHE A 93 20.14 14.02 0.43
N GLY A 94 20.41 13.68 1.69
CA GLY A 94 20.92 14.62 2.70
C GLY A 94 19.93 15.73 3.04
N GLY A 95 18.62 15.49 2.87
CA GLY A 95 17.54 16.46 3.10
C GLY A 95 17.10 17.21 1.85
N ASN A 96 17.81 17.06 0.73
CA ASN A 96 17.37 17.61 -0.55
C ASN A 96 16.19 16.81 -1.12
N LYS A 97 15.40 17.44 -1.99
CA LYS A 97 14.28 16.79 -2.68
C LYS A 97 14.77 16.26 -4.05
N PRO A 98 14.37 15.06 -4.48
CA PRO A 98 14.84 14.47 -5.74
C PRO A 98 14.37 15.30 -6.95
N SER A 99 15.27 15.47 -7.92
CA SER A 99 14.97 16.11 -9.21
C SER A 99 14.11 15.21 -10.10
N ARG A 100 13.46 15.78 -11.12
CA ARG A 100 12.69 14.99 -12.11
C ARG A 100 13.53 13.90 -12.79
N GLN A 101 14.78 14.22 -13.12
CA GLN A 101 15.72 13.26 -13.71
C GLN A 101 16.05 12.12 -12.74
N GLN A 102 16.30 12.43 -11.45
CA GLN A 102 16.53 11.41 -10.43
C GLN A 102 15.29 10.52 -10.24
N CYS A 103 14.09 11.09 -10.16
CA CYS A 103 12.84 10.32 -10.06
C CYS A 103 12.62 9.35 -11.24
N GLN A 104 12.96 9.78 -12.47
CA GLN A 104 12.77 9.01 -13.70
C GLN A 104 13.88 7.98 -13.99
N GLU A 105 14.93 7.94 -13.17
CA GLU A 105 16.04 6.99 -13.31
C GLU A 105 15.54 5.54 -13.24
N LEU A 106 15.76 4.76 -14.30
CA LEU A 106 15.53 3.32 -14.30
C LEU A 106 16.63 2.63 -13.49
N LEU A 107 16.25 1.96 -12.41
CA LEU A 107 17.17 1.22 -11.55
C LEU A 107 17.39 -0.19 -12.06
N TYR A 108 16.31 -0.90 -12.41
CA TYR A 108 16.33 -2.24 -12.98
C TYR A 108 14.99 -2.58 -13.65
N VAL A 109 14.97 -3.73 -14.35
CA VAL A 109 13.74 -4.42 -14.74
C VAL A 109 13.59 -5.63 -13.84
N ASP A 110 12.41 -5.86 -13.29
CA ASP A 110 12.17 -6.93 -12.32
C ASP A 110 11.87 -8.29 -12.98
N PRO A 111 11.79 -9.40 -12.22
CA PRO A 111 11.44 -10.72 -12.76
C PRO A 111 10.04 -10.77 -13.40
N CYS A 112 9.17 -9.83 -13.02
CA CYS A 112 7.83 -9.62 -13.56
C CYS A 112 7.83 -8.61 -14.74
N GLY A 113 8.99 -8.36 -15.36
CA GLY A 113 9.14 -7.51 -16.55
C GLY A 113 8.97 -6.00 -16.33
N GLU A 114 8.70 -5.56 -15.10
CA GLU A 114 8.34 -4.19 -14.79
C GLU A 114 9.57 -3.28 -14.63
N LYS A 115 9.46 -2.05 -15.14
CA LYS A 115 10.53 -1.05 -15.09
C LYS A 115 10.54 -0.34 -13.74
N VAL A 116 11.44 -0.73 -12.85
CA VAL A 116 11.58 -0.14 -11.53
C VAL A 116 12.35 1.18 -11.62
N THR A 117 11.63 2.28 -11.42
CA THR A 117 12.23 3.62 -11.35
C THR A 117 12.61 4.01 -9.91
N ARG A 118 13.50 4.98 -9.77
CA ARG A 118 13.83 5.56 -8.46
C ARG A 118 12.61 6.22 -7.79
N ALA A 119 11.68 6.79 -8.56
CA ALA A 119 10.40 7.25 -8.03
C ALA A 119 9.60 6.13 -7.35
N MET A 120 9.58 4.92 -7.93
CA MET A 120 8.93 3.76 -7.31
C MET A 120 9.66 3.32 -6.04
N GLN A 121 11.00 3.22 -6.07
CA GLN A 121 11.80 2.90 -4.87
C GLN A 121 11.52 3.88 -3.72
N LEU A 122 11.62 5.19 -3.98
CA LEU A 122 11.38 6.23 -2.98
C LEU A 122 9.92 6.23 -2.49
N GLY A 123 8.98 5.95 -3.39
CA GLY A 123 7.57 5.75 -3.05
C GLY A 123 7.41 4.61 -2.05
N THR A 124 7.93 3.42 -2.36
CA THR A 124 7.93 2.23 -1.49
C THR A 124 8.56 2.51 -0.12
N GLU A 125 9.74 3.14 -0.07
CA GLU A 125 10.41 3.45 1.20
C GLU A 125 9.59 4.40 2.08
N LYS A 126 9.02 5.46 1.51
CA LYS A 126 8.17 6.42 2.23
C LYS A 126 6.88 5.77 2.70
N HIS A 127 6.31 4.90 1.87
CA HIS A 127 5.09 4.20 2.15
C HIS A 127 5.23 3.25 3.35
N LEU A 128 6.32 2.47 3.41
CA LEU A 128 6.63 1.61 4.55
C LEU A 128 6.71 2.41 5.87
N LEU A 129 7.41 3.53 5.87
CA LEU A 129 7.52 4.41 7.04
C LEU A 129 6.18 5.05 7.43
N ALA A 130 5.41 5.53 6.45
CA ALA A 130 4.11 6.15 6.72
C ALA A 130 3.11 5.14 7.34
N LEU A 131 3.12 3.88 6.91
CA LEU A 131 2.31 2.82 7.51
C LEU A 131 2.76 2.47 8.93
N GLN A 132 4.07 2.41 9.20
CA GLN A 132 4.58 2.17 10.55
C GLN A 132 4.10 3.29 11.51
N CYS A 133 4.32 4.55 11.12
CA CYS A 133 3.83 5.71 11.88
C CYS A 133 2.30 5.67 12.07
N THR A 134 1.55 5.26 11.04
CA THR A 134 0.09 5.12 11.11
C THR A 134 -0.33 4.03 12.08
N GLN A 135 0.36 2.88 12.10
CA GLN A 135 0.10 1.78 13.03
C GLN A 135 0.23 2.23 14.49
N GLU A 136 1.24 3.05 14.79
CA GLU A 136 1.50 3.60 16.12
C GLU A 136 0.43 4.64 16.51
N LYS A 137 0.25 5.68 15.68
CA LYS A 137 -0.68 6.79 15.97
C LYS A 137 -2.15 6.37 15.96
N LEU A 138 -2.61 5.62 14.96
CA LEU A 138 -4.00 5.12 14.93
C LEU A 138 -4.23 3.99 15.93
N GLY A 139 -3.18 3.22 16.27
CA GLY A 139 -3.22 2.24 17.36
C GLY A 139 -3.58 2.88 18.71
N ALA A 140 -3.05 4.07 18.99
CA ALA A 140 -3.40 4.86 20.17
C ALA A 140 -4.73 5.63 20.02
N LEU A 141 -5.02 6.16 18.83
CA LEU A 141 -6.17 7.06 18.59
C LEU A 141 -7.51 6.31 18.44
N ILE A 142 -7.52 5.19 17.73
CA ILE A 142 -8.71 4.41 17.34
C ILE A 142 -8.43 2.88 17.35
N PRO A 143 -8.00 2.31 18.49
CA PRO A 143 -7.59 0.90 18.59
C PRO A 143 -8.65 -0.06 18.01
N GLY A 144 -8.21 -1.00 17.18
CA GLY A 144 -9.07 -2.03 16.56
C GLY A 144 -10.04 -1.54 15.49
N ARG A 145 -10.05 -0.24 15.15
CA ARG A 145 -11.00 0.38 14.21
C ARG A 145 -10.37 0.92 12.92
N PHE A 146 -9.18 0.42 12.60
CA PHE A 146 -8.54 0.62 11.31
C PHE A 146 -7.81 -0.65 10.88
N SER A 147 -7.62 -0.78 9.57
CA SER A 147 -6.81 -1.82 8.94
C SER A 147 -5.78 -1.17 8.01
N LEU A 148 -4.54 -1.66 8.06
CA LEU A 148 -3.48 -1.25 7.15
C LEU A 148 -3.38 -2.24 6.00
N GLU A 149 -3.35 -1.69 4.79
CA GLU A 149 -3.28 -2.40 3.51
C GLU A 149 -4.25 -3.59 3.35
N PRO A 150 -5.50 -3.53 3.85
CA PRO A 150 -6.45 -4.63 3.74
C PRO A 150 -6.76 -4.91 2.27
N ARG A 151 -6.80 -6.20 1.90
CA ARG A 151 -7.10 -6.61 0.54
C ARG A 151 -8.55 -7.08 0.41
N TYR A 152 -9.30 -6.47 -0.49
CA TYR A 152 -10.69 -6.83 -0.79
C TYR A 152 -10.82 -7.45 -2.18
N ARG A 153 -11.67 -8.47 -2.31
CA ARG A 153 -12.24 -8.90 -3.59
C ARG A 153 -13.69 -8.43 -3.63
N TYR A 154 -14.04 -7.62 -4.63
CA TYR A 154 -15.41 -7.19 -4.88
C TYR A 154 -16.03 -8.06 -5.96
N ASP A 155 -17.21 -8.61 -5.67
CA ASP A 155 -18.02 -9.38 -6.62
C ASP A 155 -19.11 -8.48 -7.21
N LYS A 156 -18.89 -8.02 -8.45
CA LYS A 156 -19.83 -7.19 -9.22
C LYS A 156 -21.15 -7.90 -9.55
N GLN A 157 -21.21 -9.24 -9.52
CA GLN A 157 -22.42 -10.01 -9.81
C GLN A 157 -23.32 -10.16 -8.56
N GLN A 158 -22.70 -10.31 -7.39
CA GLN A 158 -23.41 -10.57 -6.13
C GLN A 158 -23.52 -9.34 -5.21
N GLY A 159 -22.91 -8.21 -5.57
CA GLY A 159 -22.96 -6.96 -4.79
C GLY A 159 -22.26 -7.06 -3.44
N GLY A 160 -21.17 -7.85 -3.36
CA GLY A 160 -20.52 -8.19 -2.09
C GLY A 160 -19.01 -8.01 -2.11
N ARG A 161 -18.44 -7.58 -0.98
CA ARG A 161 -16.98 -7.53 -0.74
C ARG A 161 -16.53 -8.62 0.23
N ARG A 162 -15.43 -9.31 -0.09
CA ARG A 162 -14.74 -10.27 0.79
C ARG A 162 -13.33 -9.80 1.10
N LEU A 163 -12.92 -9.85 2.36
CA LEU A 163 -11.50 -9.73 2.75
C LEU A 163 -10.72 -10.96 2.27
N ILE A 164 -9.58 -10.72 1.63
CA ILE A 164 -8.56 -11.74 1.35
C ILE A 164 -7.58 -11.72 2.53
N PRO A 165 -7.49 -12.80 3.33
CA PRO A 165 -6.51 -12.88 4.41
C PRO A 165 -5.08 -12.75 3.89
N GLU A 166 -4.22 -12.09 4.65
CA GLU A 166 -2.83 -11.82 4.27
C GLU A 166 -1.98 -13.10 4.04
N HIS A 167 -2.38 -14.24 4.59
CA HIS A 167 -1.76 -15.53 4.26
C HIS A 167 -2.25 -16.10 2.91
N GLU A 168 -3.51 -15.88 2.54
CA GLU A 168 -4.06 -16.22 1.22
C GLU A 168 -3.38 -15.35 0.17
N ALA A 169 -3.37 -14.02 0.37
CA ALA A 169 -2.67 -13.08 -0.50
C ALA A 169 -1.22 -13.51 -0.73
N ARG A 170 -0.40 -13.64 0.32
CA ARG A 170 1.00 -14.07 0.19
C ARG A 170 1.19 -15.47 -0.42
N ALA A 171 0.21 -16.38 -0.30
CA ALA A 171 0.28 -17.67 -0.99
C ALA A 171 0.06 -17.52 -2.50
N LEU A 172 -0.88 -16.66 -2.92
CA LEU A 172 -1.12 -16.33 -4.31
C LEU A 172 0.06 -15.56 -4.94
N LEU A 173 0.66 -14.64 -4.19
CA LEU A 173 1.84 -13.87 -4.62
C LEU A 173 3.11 -14.69 -4.81
N ARG A 174 3.20 -15.91 -4.28
CA ARG A 174 4.32 -16.84 -4.49
C ARG A 174 4.12 -17.81 -5.66
N ARG A 175 2.94 -17.84 -6.29
CA ARG A 175 2.59 -18.80 -7.37
C ARG A 175 2.86 -18.28 -8.77
N GLY A 176 2.91 -16.97 -8.92
CA GLY A 176 3.64 -16.26 -9.97
C GLY A 176 4.38 -15.10 -9.29
N CYS A 177 4.42 -13.94 -9.93
CA CYS A 177 3.97 -12.76 -9.18
C CYS A 177 2.37 -12.80 -9.26
N GLY A 178 1.57 -11.89 -8.68
CA GLY A 178 0.17 -12.22 -8.27
C GLY A 178 -1.06 -12.18 -9.23
N GLU A 179 -1.25 -13.07 -10.22
CA GLU A 179 -2.42 -13.04 -11.18
C GLU A 179 -3.76 -13.22 -10.49
N GLU A 180 -3.81 -14.14 -9.52
CA GLU A 180 -5.02 -14.50 -8.78
C GLU A 180 -5.50 -13.33 -7.86
N LEU A 181 -4.74 -12.23 -7.79
CA LEU A 181 -5.10 -10.97 -7.12
C LEU A 181 -5.43 -9.82 -8.08
N ARG A 182 -5.41 -10.03 -9.40
CA ARG A 182 -5.86 -9.03 -10.39
C ARG A 182 -7.32 -8.64 -10.13
N GLY A 183 -7.60 -7.34 -10.04
CA GLY A 183 -8.93 -6.83 -9.69
C GLY A 183 -9.30 -6.93 -8.20
N THR A 184 -8.33 -7.19 -7.31
CA THR A 184 -8.49 -6.97 -5.87
C THR A 184 -8.08 -5.55 -5.50
N LEU A 185 -8.77 -4.96 -4.52
CA LEU A 185 -8.51 -3.61 -4.02
C LEU A 185 -7.57 -3.69 -2.83
N ARG A 186 -6.62 -2.76 -2.72
CA ARG A 186 -5.70 -2.65 -1.58
C ARG A 186 -5.41 -1.17 -1.27
N PRO A 187 -6.38 -0.46 -0.68
CA PRO A 187 -6.12 0.86 -0.10
C PRO A 187 -5.15 0.75 1.08
N ASP A 188 -4.38 1.81 1.33
CA ASP A 188 -3.35 1.79 2.36
C ASP A 188 -3.90 1.83 3.79
N VAL A 189 -4.97 2.60 4.03
CA VAL A 189 -5.61 2.71 5.34
C VAL A 189 -7.12 2.67 5.17
N VAL A 190 -7.78 1.79 5.91
CA VAL A 190 -9.24 1.72 5.99
C VAL A 190 -9.69 1.94 7.42
N ILE A 191 -10.56 2.92 7.62
CA ILE A 191 -11.26 3.19 8.88
C ILE A 191 -12.57 2.41 8.86
N HIS A 192 -12.88 1.69 9.94
CA HIS A 192 -14.05 0.80 10.00
C HIS A 192 -14.64 0.73 11.41
N SER A 193 -15.86 0.18 11.55
CA SER A 193 -16.61 0.11 12.83
C SER A 193 -15.94 -0.70 13.96
N GLY A 194 -14.88 -1.44 13.63
CA GLY A 194 -14.40 -2.63 14.34
C GLY A 194 -14.49 -3.90 13.48
N ASN A 195 -15.42 -3.94 12.51
CA ASN A 195 -15.47 -4.97 11.46
C ASN A 195 -14.85 -4.42 10.16
N PRO A 196 -13.75 -4.96 9.61
CA PRO A 196 -13.11 -4.39 8.40
C PRO A 196 -13.92 -4.52 7.10
N LEU A 197 -15.10 -5.16 7.12
CA LEU A 197 -16.09 -5.10 6.03
C LEU A 197 -17.06 -3.91 6.16
N GLU A 198 -17.21 -3.35 7.36
CA GLU A 198 -18.02 -2.15 7.65
C GLU A 198 -17.13 -0.90 7.53
N VAL A 199 -16.71 -0.64 6.29
CA VAL A 199 -15.85 0.48 5.92
C VAL A 199 -16.56 1.81 6.18
N GLN A 200 -15.81 2.80 6.67
CA GLN A 200 -16.31 4.13 6.99
C GLN A 200 -15.56 5.22 6.22
N ALA A 201 -14.24 5.12 6.10
CA ALA A 201 -13.42 5.96 5.23
C ALA A 201 -12.21 5.20 4.71
N VAL A 202 -11.74 5.57 3.51
CA VAL A 202 -10.60 4.96 2.82
C VAL A 202 -9.56 6.03 2.54
N TYR A 203 -8.30 5.78 2.88
CA TYR A 203 -7.18 6.69 2.63
C TYR A 203 -6.04 5.96 1.92
N ASP A 204 -5.42 6.65 0.96
CA ASP A 204 -4.34 6.13 0.13
C ASP A 204 -3.17 7.13 0.11
N PHE A 205 -1.96 6.69 0.45
CA PHE A 205 -0.77 7.52 0.52
C PHE A 205 -0.16 7.70 -0.87
N LYS A 206 0.04 8.96 -1.28
CA LYS A 206 0.79 9.30 -2.50
C LYS A 206 2.03 10.10 -2.16
N PHE A 207 3.17 9.67 -2.71
CA PHE A 207 4.47 10.34 -2.58
C PHE A 207 4.96 10.79 -3.97
N PRO A 208 4.51 11.95 -4.48
CA PRO A 208 4.88 12.41 -5.81
C PRO A 208 6.38 12.67 -5.95
N CYS A 209 6.97 12.24 -7.07
CA CYS A 209 8.38 12.44 -7.39
C CYS A 209 8.50 13.02 -8.81
N PRO A 210 9.01 14.25 -9.00
CA PRO A 210 9.44 15.21 -7.97
C PRO A 210 8.26 15.77 -7.15
N LEU A 211 8.59 16.42 -6.04
CA LEU A 211 7.64 16.90 -5.03
C LEU A 211 6.60 17.93 -5.53
N ASN A 212 6.88 18.63 -6.63
CA ASN A 212 5.95 19.57 -7.25
C ASN A 212 4.96 18.91 -8.24
N ASN A 213 5.01 17.59 -8.41
CA ASN A 213 3.90 16.87 -9.04
C ASN A 213 2.71 16.86 -8.07
N GLU A 214 1.51 17.13 -8.57
CA GLU A 214 0.29 16.94 -7.80
C GLU A 214 0.06 15.44 -7.53
N PRO A 215 -0.37 15.02 -6.33
CA PRO A 215 -0.80 13.65 -6.09
C PRO A 215 -2.06 13.36 -6.92
N SER A 216 -2.17 12.18 -7.51
CA SER A 216 -3.36 11.79 -8.26
C SER A 216 -3.73 10.32 -8.05
N TRP A 217 -5.02 10.03 -8.21
CA TRP A 217 -5.49 8.66 -8.38
C TRP A 217 -4.96 8.08 -9.70
N LYS A 218 -4.63 6.79 -9.69
CA LYS A 218 -4.19 6.06 -10.89
C LYS A 218 -5.41 5.68 -11.72
N THR A 219 -5.35 5.82 -13.04
CA THR A 219 -6.30 5.16 -13.95
C THR A 219 -5.83 3.73 -14.20
N TYR A 220 -6.71 2.74 -14.05
CA TYR A 220 -6.36 1.36 -14.38
C TYR A 220 -6.22 1.19 -15.90
N THR A 221 -5.06 0.74 -16.35
CA THR A 221 -4.75 0.48 -17.76
C THR A 221 -5.22 -0.91 -18.23
N GLU A 222 -5.50 -1.81 -17.30
CA GLU A 222 -5.79 -3.22 -17.52
C GLU A 222 -6.68 -3.84 -16.42
N GLY A 223 -7.10 -5.09 -16.63
CA GLY A 223 -7.91 -5.85 -15.66
C GLY A 223 -9.39 -5.42 -15.55
N PRO A 224 -10.13 -5.91 -14.54
CA PRO A 224 -11.59 -5.74 -14.39
C PRO A 224 -12.09 -4.31 -14.15
N TYR A 225 -11.17 -3.35 -13.99
CA TYR A 225 -11.44 -1.92 -13.76
C TYR A 225 -10.80 -1.04 -14.84
N LYS A 226 -10.32 -1.61 -15.95
CA LYS A 226 -9.67 -0.86 -17.03
C LYS A 226 -10.50 0.36 -17.46
N GLY A 227 -9.87 1.53 -17.47
CA GLY A 227 -10.48 2.82 -17.78
C GLY A 227 -11.04 3.58 -16.57
N SER A 228 -11.30 2.90 -15.45
CA SER A 228 -11.75 3.52 -14.20
C SER A 228 -10.60 4.18 -13.44
N ILE A 229 -10.92 5.18 -12.62
CA ILE A 229 -9.99 5.82 -11.68
C ILE A 229 -9.99 5.02 -10.36
N GLN A 230 -8.82 4.87 -9.74
CA GLN A 230 -8.63 4.10 -8.50
C GLN A 230 -9.54 4.58 -7.36
N GLY A 231 -9.67 5.89 -7.18
CA GLY A 231 -10.52 6.50 -6.15
C GLY A 231 -12.00 6.15 -6.32
N ASP A 232 -12.53 6.26 -7.55
CA ASP A 232 -13.91 5.90 -7.89
C ASP A 232 -14.18 4.42 -7.57
N VAL A 233 -13.29 3.53 -7.99
CA VAL A 233 -13.42 2.09 -7.74
C VAL A 233 -13.38 1.76 -6.25
N TYR A 234 -12.54 2.45 -5.47
CA TYR A 234 -12.51 2.30 -4.01
C TYR A 234 -13.81 2.80 -3.38
N ALA A 235 -14.30 3.98 -3.80
CA ALA A 235 -15.50 4.58 -3.26
C ALA A 235 -16.75 3.73 -3.55
N GLU A 236 -16.96 3.33 -4.81
CA GLU A 236 -18.05 2.45 -5.24
C GLU A 236 -18.01 1.08 -4.55
N SER A 237 -16.86 0.40 -4.56
CA SER A 237 -16.77 -1.01 -4.11
C SER A 237 -16.74 -1.17 -2.58
N LEU A 238 -16.32 -0.12 -1.86
CA LEU A 238 -16.27 -0.09 -0.39
C LEU A 238 -17.38 0.78 0.22
N GLU A 239 -18.27 1.35 -0.61
CA GLU A 239 -19.45 2.14 -0.22
C GLU A 239 -19.13 3.29 0.73
N SER A 240 -18.02 3.99 0.47
CA SER A 240 -17.37 4.88 1.44
C SER A 240 -16.55 5.96 0.75
N GLU A 241 -16.27 7.07 1.43
CA GLU A 241 -15.39 8.11 0.87
C GLU A 241 -13.95 7.61 0.77
N ALA A 242 -13.33 7.79 -0.40
CA ALA A 242 -11.91 7.54 -0.64
C ALA A 242 -11.16 8.87 -0.81
N ALA A 243 -10.01 9.03 -0.16
CA ALA A 243 -9.21 10.25 -0.23
C ALA A 243 -7.69 9.97 -0.32
N LEU A 244 -6.96 10.87 -0.97
CA LEU A 244 -5.50 10.85 -1.02
C LEU A 244 -4.90 11.57 0.17
N ILE A 245 -3.82 11.03 0.73
CA ILE A 245 -2.94 11.70 1.69
C ILE A 245 -1.58 11.92 1.03
N ALA A 246 -1.07 13.16 1.02
CA ALA A 246 0.25 13.46 0.47
C ALA A 246 1.01 14.53 1.28
N PRO A 247 2.34 14.40 1.44
CA PRO A 247 3.15 15.11 2.44
C PRO A 247 3.25 16.63 2.28
N ASN A 248 2.83 17.21 1.16
CA ASN A 248 2.89 18.68 0.95
C ASN A 248 1.52 19.23 0.54
N TRP A 249 0.49 18.40 0.62
CA TRP A 249 -0.86 18.70 0.15
C TRP A 249 -1.94 18.35 1.20
N GLY A 250 -1.62 17.56 2.22
CA GLY A 250 -2.59 17.08 3.19
C GLY A 250 -3.57 16.08 2.55
N VAL A 251 -4.85 16.19 2.91
CA VAL A 251 -5.94 15.41 2.29
C VAL A 251 -6.36 16.02 0.95
N ARG A 252 -6.48 15.22 -0.10
CA ARG A 252 -6.84 15.65 -1.47
C ARG A 252 -7.73 14.63 -2.18
N GLN A 253 -8.36 15.08 -3.28
CA GLN A 253 -9.12 14.28 -4.23
C GLN A 253 -10.08 13.27 -3.55
N ARG A 254 -10.94 13.81 -2.67
CA ARG A 254 -12.01 13.06 -2.02
C ARG A 254 -13.03 12.61 -3.07
N VAL A 255 -13.30 11.32 -3.14
CA VAL A 255 -14.30 10.69 -3.99
C VAL A 255 -15.35 10.05 -3.10
N PHE A 256 -16.62 10.20 -3.46
CA PHE A 256 -17.77 9.67 -2.72
C PHE A 256 -18.47 8.59 -3.58
N PRO A 257 -19.14 7.60 -2.96
CA PRO A 257 -19.93 6.59 -3.67
C PRO A 257 -21.19 7.17 -4.34
#